data_AF-A0A3P9MN49-F1
#
_entry.id   AF-A0A3P9MN49-F1
#
_cell.length_a   1.000
_cell.length_b   1.000
_cell.length_c   1.000
_cell.angle_alpha   90.00
_cell.angle_beta   90.00
_cell.angle_gamma   90.00
#
_symmetry.space_group_name_H-M   'P 1'
#
loop_
_entity.id
_entity.type
_entity.pdbx_description
1 polymer ?
#
loop_
_entity_poly.entity_id
_entity_poly.type
_entity_poly.pdbx_seq_one_letter_code
_entity_poly.pdbx_strand_id
1 'polypeptide(L)'
;MKGKTCGLCGNADMEVRQDYRAPNGRLARNSVSFALSRILPAENCKDNSECRMKFTSVQLEKKVNVHGQDSTCFSVEPVLRCLPGCSPVKTTSVNVGFKCFAAASTWNFNNIFDCSADLRNSTEAHLSCSCSAQCS
;
A
#
# COMPACT_ATOMS: atom_id res chain seq x y z
N MET A 1 -10.82 -25.58 14.21
CA MET A 1 -10.85 -24.34 13.40
C MET A 1 -9.48 -23.97 12.81
N LYS A 2 -8.50 -24.89 12.82
CA LYS A 2 -7.15 -24.67 12.29
C LYS A 2 -7.17 -24.21 10.83
N GLY A 3 -6.45 -23.13 10.49
CA GLY A 3 -6.35 -22.62 9.11
C GLY A 3 -7.60 -21.94 8.56
N LYS A 4 -8.62 -21.67 9.40
CA LYS A 4 -9.91 -21.11 8.97
C LYS A 4 -10.12 -19.65 9.36
N THR A 5 -9.15 -19.02 10.02
CA THR A 5 -9.23 -17.59 10.37
C THR A 5 -8.41 -16.76 9.39
N CYS A 6 -8.67 -15.45 9.38
CA CYS A 6 -7.82 -14.48 8.71
C CYS A 6 -7.94 -13.15 9.47
N GLY A 7 -7.10 -12.17 9.12
CA GLY A 7 -7.08 -10.88 9.79
C GLY A 7 -5.80 -10.64 10.58
N LEU A 8 -5.87 -9.77 11.58
CA LEU A 8 -4.71 -9.37 12.39
C LEU A 8 -4.18 -10.50 13.29
N CYS A 9 -5.04 -11.45 13.67
CA CYS A 9 -4.69 -12.58 14.53
C CYS A 9 -4.20 -13.82 13.75
N GLY A 10 -3.91 -13.69 12.46
CA GLY A 10 -3.43 -14.80 11.63
C GLY A 10 -4.51 -15.83 11.28
N ASN A 11 -4.06 -16.97 10.74
CA ASN A 11 -4.92 -18.05 10.25
C ASN A 11 -5.03 -19.26 11.20
N ALA A 12 -4.39 -19.18 12.37
CA ALA A 12 -4.40 -20.20 13.42
C ALA A 12 -4.02 -21.60 12.93
N ASP A 13 -3.06 -21.70 12.01
CA ASP A 13 -2.54 -22.96 11.47
C ASP A 13 -1.31 -23.50 12.24
N MET A 14 -0.89 -22.80 13.30
CA MET A 14 0.33 -23.05 14.09
C MET A 14 1.64 -22.78 13.31
N GLU A 15 1.57 -22.06 12.19
CA GLU A 15 2.74 -21.63 11.40
C GLU A 15 2.99 -20.12 11.50
N VAL A 16 3.81 -19.74 12.49
CA VAL A 16 4.11 -18.33 12.80
C VAL A 16 4.81 -17.59 11.64
N ARG A 17 5.51 -18.32 10.75
CA ARG A 17 6.25 -17.73 9.63
C ARG A 17 5.35 -17.08 8.58
N GLN A 18 4.08 -17.46 8.51
CA GLN A 18 3.14 -16.99 7.50
C GLN A 18 2.07 -16.04 8.06
N ASP A 19 2.14 -15.68 9.33
CA ASP A 19 1.14 -14.84 9.98
C ASP A 19 0.98 -13.47 9.31
N TYR A 20 2.03 -12.94 8.68
CA TYR A 20 2.02 -11.67 7.97
C TYR A 20 1.49 -11.75 6.52
N ARG A 21 0.74 -12.79 6.17
CA ARG A 21 0.16 -12.94 4.82
C ARG A 21 -0.99 -11.94 4.63
N ALA A 22 -0.76 -10.94 3.77
CA ALA A 22 -1.73 -9.92 3.41
C ALA A 22 -2.90 -10.49 2.56
N PRO A 23 -4.03 -9.77 2.41
CA PRO A 23 -5.19 -10.27 1.67
C PRO A 23 -4.91 -10.62 0.20
N ASN A 24 -3.93 -9.96 -0.42
CA ASN A 24 -3.46 -10.26 -1.79
C ASN A 24 -2.55 -11.50 -1.87
N GLY A 25 -2.42 -12.27 -0.78
CA GLY A 25 -1.59 -13.48 -0.72
C GLY A 25 -0.10 -13.23 -0.53
N ARG A 26 0.38 -11.98 -0.60
CA ARG A 26 1.80 -11.63 -0.40
C ARG A 26 2.15 -11.62 1.09
N LEU A 27 3.35 -12.06 1.44
CA LEU A 27 3.86 -11.97 2.80
C LEU A 27 4.41 -10.56 3.05
N ALA A 28 3.80 -9.83 3.99
CA ALA A 28 4.34 -8.56 4.44
C ALA A 28 5.65 -8.79 5.21
N ARG A 29 6.63 -7.90 5.02
CA ARG A 29 7.97 -8.03 5.61
C ARG A 29 8.00 -7.73 7.11
N ASN A 30 7.05 -6.95 7.62
CA ASN A 30 7.02 -6.49 9.00
C ASN A 30 5.56 -6.35 9.47
N SER A 31 5.41 -6.24 10.79
CA SER A 31 4.11 -6.14 11.46
C SER A 31 3.32 -4.89 11.06
N VAL A 32 4.00 -3.76 10.77
CA VAL A 32 3.35 -2.51 10.38
C VAL A 32 2.69 -2.66 9.01
N SER A 33 3.45 -3.06 7.99
CA SER A 33 2.92 -3.33 6.64
C SER A 33 1.80 -4.37 6.67
N PHE A 34 1.92 -5.38 7.52
CA PHE A 34 0.86 -6.37 7.72
C PHE A 34 -0.41 -5.76 8.32
N ALA A 35 -0.29 -5.04 9.43
CA ALA A 35 -1.42 -4.42 10.12
C ALA A 35 -2.14 -3.44 9.19
N LEU A 36 -1.38 -2.64 8.44
CA LEU A 36 -1.91 -1.72 7.46
C LEU A 36 -2.67 -2.43 6.34
N SER A 37 -2.27 -3.63 5.91
CA SER A 37 -2.98 -4.42 4.90
C SER A 37 -4.35 -4.96 5.34
N ARG A 38 -4.68 -4.86 6.64
CA ARG A 38 -5.97 -5.29 7.21
C ARG A 38 -6.97 -4.15 7.36
N ILE A 39 -6.59 -2.91 7.05
CA ILE A 39 -7.50 -1.77 7.12
C ILE A 39 -8.54 -1.90 6.01
N LEU A 40 -9.81 -1.72 6.36
CA LEU A 40 -10.88 -1.63 5.37
C LEU A 40 -10.86 -0.22 4.78
N PRO A 41 -10.66 -0.07 3.46
CA PRO A 41 -10.67 1.24 2.84
C PRO A 41 -12.11 1.77 2.75
N ALA A 42 -12.31 3.09 2.91
CA ALA A 42 -13.59 3.70 2.58
C ALA A 42 -13.75 3.85 1.07
N GLU A 43 -15.00 3.79 0.63
CA GLU A 43 -15.38 4.00 -0.76
C GLU A 43 -15.46 5.50 -1.11
N ASN A 44 -15.90 6.33 -0.16
CA ASN A 44 -16.08 7.77 -0.36
C ASN A 44 -15.77 8.58 0.91
N CYS A 45 -15.54 9.89 0.76
CA CYS A 45 -15.26 10.79 1.88
C CYS A 45 -16.53 11.42 2.51
N LYS A 46 -17.74 10.99 2.11
CA LYS A 46 -19.01 11.56 2.63
C LYS A 46 -19.40 10.97 3.98
N ASP A 47 -19.03 9.72 4.22
CA ASP A 47 -19.28 9.08 5.50
C ASP A 47 -18.19 9.42 6.52
N ASN A 48 -18.55 10.19 7.54
CA ASN A 48 -17.63 10.54 8.62
C ASN A 48 -17.34 9.36 9.57
N SER A 49 -18.11 8.28 9.49
CA SER A 49 -17.97 7.06 10.29
C SER A 49 -17.06 6.00 9.65
N GLU A 50 -16.74 6.13 8.36
CA GLU A 50 -15.91 5.18 7.62
C GLU A 50 -14.47 5.65 7.41
N CYS A 51 -13.55 4.69 7.24
CA CYS A 51 -12.11 4.92 7.20
C CYS A 51 -11.67 5.61 5.89
N ARG A 52 -11.52 6.95 5.88
CA ARG A 52 -11.30 7.89 4.72
C ARG A 52 -10.02 7.71 3.88
N MET A 53 -9.51 6.50 3.79
CA MET A 53 -8.26 6.12 3.17
C MET A 53 -8.50 4.93 2.25
N LYS A 54 -7.68 4.83 1.21
CA LYS A 54 -7.67 3.73 0.25
C LYS A 54 -6.26 3.20 0.07
N PHE A 55 -6.16 1.95 -0.34
CA PHE A 55 -4.92 1.41 -0.86
C PHE A 55 -4.71 1.89 -2.29
N THR A 56 -3.51 2.37 -2.59
CA THR A 56 -3.11 2.73 -3.95
C THR A 56 -1.64 2.36 -4.17
N SER A 57 -1.28 2.25 -5.44
CA SER A 57 0.13 2.33 -5.82
C SER A 57 0.58 3.78 -5.74
N VAL A 58 1.81 4.00 -5.29
CA VAL A 58 2.41 5.32 -5.15
C VAL A 58 3.68 5.40 -5.98
N GLN A 59 3.90 6.55 -6.60
CA GLN A 59 5.15 6.82 -7.28
C GLN A 59 6.23 7.14 -6.25
N LEU A 60 7.44 6.62 -6.46
CA LEU A 60 8.60 7.00 -5.69
C LEU A 60 9.02 8.43 -6.06
N GLU A 61 9.03 9.34 -5.09
CA GLU A 61 9.38 10.76 -5.31
C GLU A 61 10.82 10.95 -5.78
N LYS A 62 11.73 10.09 -5.27
CA LYS A 62 13.12 10.09 -5.67
C LYS A 62 13.24 9.47 -7.07
N LYS A 63 13.68 10.26 -8.06
CA LYS A 63 14.12 9.73 -9.35
C LYS A 63 15.26 8.76 -9.10
N VAL A 64 15.06 7.51 -9.51
CA VAL A 64 16.09 6.48 -9.40
C VAL A 64 16.71 6.31 -10.78
N ASN A 65 18.03 6.43 -10.83
CA ASN A 65 18.77 6.06 -12.01
C ASN A 65 18.99 4.54 -11.97
N VAL A 66 18.28 3.81 -12.83
CA VAL A 66 18.45 2.36 -12.99
C VAL A 66 19.17 2.15 -14.32
N HIS A 67 20.35 1.53 -14.29
CA HIS A 67 21.20 1.30 -15.47
C HIS A 67 21.57 2.56 -16.30
N GLY A 68 21.73 3.72 -15.67
CA GLY A 68 22.11 4.96 -16.38
C GLY A 68 20.92 5.79 -16.86
N GLN A 69 19.68 5.32 -16.71
CA GLN A 69 18.47 6.02 -17.15
C GLN A 69 17.54 6.40 -15.99
N ASP A 70 16.97 7.60 -16.08
CA ASP A 70 15.91 8.06 -15.20
C ASP A 70 14.70 7.12 -15.33
N SER A 71 14.35 6.46 -14.22
CA SER A 71 13.24 5.53 -14.14
C SER A 71 12.18 6.05 -13.17
N THR A 72 10.92 5.88 -13.56
CA THR A 72 9.76 6.14 -12.71
C THR A 72 9.37 4.84 -12.02
N CYS A 73 9.29 4.85 -10.70
CA CYS A 73 9.01 3.63 -9.93
C CYS A 73 7.67 3.73 -9.21
N PHE A 74 6.89 2.66 -9.26
CA PHE A 74 5.57 2.55 -8.63
C PHE A 74 5.54 1.41 -7.63
N SER A 75 4.87 1.60 -6.49
CA SER A 75 4.80 0.57 -5.46
C SER A 75 3.96 -0.62 -5.94
N VAL A 76 4.53 -1.83 -5.82
CA VAL A 76 3.81 -3.09 -6.11
C VAL A 76 3.13 -3.67 -4.87
N GLU A 77 3.42 -3.11 -3.70
CA GLU A 77 2.68 -3.36 -2.47
C GLU A 77 1.71 -2.18 -2.24
N PRO A 78 0.46 -2.44 -1.82
CA PRO A 78 -0.53 -1.40 -1.60
C PRO A 78 -0.11 -0.48 -0.45
N VAL A 79 -0.14 0.84 -0.69
CA VAL A 79 0.16 1.87 0.31
C VAL A 79 -1.10 2.64 0.63
N LEU A 80 -1.33 2.91 1.90
CA LEU A 80 -2.48 3.67 2.35
C LEU A 80 -2.32 5.15 2.04
N ARG A 81 -3.31 5.71 1.33
CA ARG A 81 -3.43 7.13 1.04
C ARG A 81 -4.82 7.61 1.43
N CYS A 82 -4.92 8.89 1.74
CA CYS A 82 -6.23 9.51 1.92
C CYS A 82 -6.99 9.48 0.59
N LEU A 83 -8.31 9.42 0.68
CA LEU A 83 -9.16 9.61 -0.48
C LEU A 83 -8.96 11.03 -1.06
N PRO A 84 -9.19 11.23 -2.38
CA PRO A 84 -9.17 12.56 -2.99
C PRO A 84 -10.10 13.54 -2.25
N GLY A 85 -9.65 14.77 -2.04
CA GLY A 85 -10.35 15.79 -1.23
C GLY A 85 -10.01 15.76 0.26
N CYS A 86 -9.26 14.76 0.71
CA CYS A 86 -8.96 14.50 2.11
C CYS A 86 -7.43 14.59 2.33
N SER A 87 -6.99 15.26 3.38
CA SER A 87 -5.57 15.52 3.67
C SER A 87 -5.07 14.67 4.85
N PRO A 88 -3.83 14.15 4.80
CA PRO A 88 -3.27 13.38 5.89
C PRO A 88 -3.03 14.25 7.12
N VAL A 89 -3.45 13.76 8.29
CA VAL A 89 -3.17 14.37 9.60
C VAL A 89 -2.05 13.62 10.31
N LYS A 90 -1.91 12.32 10.03
CA LYS A 90 -0.85 11.46 10.58
C LYS A 90 -0.33 10.53 9.49
N THR A 91 0.98 10.43 9.37
CA THR A 91 1.67 9.51 8.45
C THR A 91 2.65 8.61 9.19
N THR A 92 3.11 7.57 8.51
CA THR A 92 4.23 6.73 8.97
C THR A 92 5.06 6.29 7.77
N SER A 93 6.35 6.03 7.99
CA SER A 93 7.23 5.52 6.94
C SER A 93 7.08 4.00 6.81
N VAL A 94 6.83 3.52 5.61
CA VAL A 94 6.75 2.10 5.28
C VAL A 94 7.76 1.75 4.20
N ASN A 95 8.46 0.63 4.37
CA ASN A 95 9.38 0.09 3.38
C ASN A 95 8.63 -0.88 2.46
N VAL A 96 8.44 -0.51 1.21
CA VAL A 96 7.67 -1.28 0.22
C VAL A 96 8.47 -1.56 -1.04
N GLY A 97 8.06 -2.58 -1.77
CA GLY A 97 8.61 -2.90 -3.09
C GLY A 97 8.11 -1.94 -4.18
N PHE A 98 9.00 -1.56 -5.08
CA PHE A 98 8.70 -0.75 -6.26
C PHE A 98 9.11 -1.46 -7.55
N LYS A 99 8.28 -1.33 -8.58
CA LYS A 99 8.59 -1.68 -9.97
C LYS A 99 8.97 -0.40 -10.70
N CYS A 100 10.12 -0.40 -11.37
CA CYS A 100 10.65 0.75 -12.07
C CYS A 100 10.50 0.57 -13.58
N PHE A 101 10.11 1.64 -14.25
CA PHE A 101 9.93 1.69 -15.69
C PHE A 101 10.76 2.84 -16.26
N ALA A 102 11.39 2.61 -17.41
CA ALA A 102 12.09 3.67 -18.12
C ALA A 102 11.07 4.73 -18.60
N ALA A 103 11.48 6.00 -18.61
CA ALA A 103 10.61 7.12 -18.98
C ALA A 103 9.95 7.00 -20.38
N ALA A 104 10.53 6.20 -21.29
CA ALA A 104 10.06 6.03 -22.67
C ALA A 104 9.19 4.78 -22.91
N SER A 105 8.96 3.92 -21.90
CA SER A 105 8.15 2.70 -22.09
C SER A 105 6.66 3.00 -22.03
N THR A 106 5.86 2.38 -22.92
CA THR A 106 4.39 2.44 -22.86
C THR A 106 3.91 1.64 -21.64
N TRP A 107 3.40 2.34 -20.63
CA TRP A 107 3.04 1.74 -19.34
C TRP A 107 1.75 0.91 -19.45
N ASN A 108 1.83 -0.39 -19.13
CA ASN A 108 0.64 -1.22 -19.03
C ASN A 108 0.39 -1.55 -17.54
N PHE A 109 -0.56 -0.85 -16.93
CA PHE A 109 -0.82 -0.88 -15.48
C PHE A 109 -1.77 -1.99 -15.04
N ASN A 110 -2.14 -2.91 -15.94
CA ASN A 110 -3.30 -3.78 -15.71
C ASN A 110 -3.24 -4.60 -14.42
N ASN A 111 -2.06 -4.82 -13.80
CA ASN A 111 -1.94 -5.18 -12.39
C ASN A 111 -0.54 -4.84 -11.82
N ILE A 112 -0.32 -3.57 -11.45
CA ILE A 112 0.93 -3.17 -10.75
C ILE A 112 1.19 -3.99 -9.48
N PHE A 113 0.15 -4.51 -8.81
CA PHE A 113 0.28 -5.29 -7.57
C PHE A 113 0.76 -6.73 -7.77
N ASP A 114 0.65 -7.25 -8.99
CA ASP A 114 1.15 -8.58 -9.37
C ASP A 114 2.62 -8.53 -9.80
N CYS A 115 3.16 -7.33 -10.02
CA CYS A 115 4.53 -7.15 -10.43
C CYS A 115 5.52 -7.51 -9.30
N SER A 116 6.67 -8.06 -9.72
CA SER A 116 7.85 -8.19 -8.87
C SER A 116 8.45 -6.81 -8.57
N ALA A 117 9.04 -6.65 -7.39
CA ALA A 117 9.73 -5.41 -7.05
C ALA A 117 11.15 -5.44 -7.63
N ASP A 118 11.54 -4.38 -8.34
CA ASP A 118 12.91 -4.17 -8.81
C ASP A 118 13.79 -3.59 -7.71
N LEU A 119 13.21 -2.75 -6.85
CA LEU A 119 13.87 -2.18 -5.67
C LEU A 119 12.91 -2.06 -4.50
N ARG A 120 13.47 -1.76 -3.33
CA ARG A 120 12.71 -1.43 -2.13
C ARG A 120 13.14 -0.07 -1.61
N ASN A 121 12.17 0.74 -1.22
CA ASN A 121 12.44 2.03 -0.63
C ASN A 121 11.35 2.41 0.37
N SER A 122 11.64 3.39 1.20
CA SER A 122 10.68 3.97 2.14
C SER A 122 9.77 4.96 1.42
N THR A 123 8.48 4.91 1.74
CA THR A 123 7.48 5.90 1.35
C THR A 123 6.55 6.16 2.53
N GLU A 124 5.79 7.25 2.48
CA GLU A 124 4.81 7.56 3.51
C GLU A 124 3.51 6.79 3.28
N ALA A 125 2.96 6.20 4.35
CA ALA A 125 1.60 5.71 4.42
C ALA A 125 0.78 6.61 5.33
N HIS A 126 -0.47 6.90 4.96
CA HIS A 126 -1.37 7.74 5.74
C HIS A 126 -2.07 6.88 6.81
N LEU A 127 -2.05 7.34 8.06
CA LEU A 127 -2.69 6.68 9.22
C LEU A 127 -3.99 7.36 9.64
N SER A 128 -4.15 8.64 9.31
CA SER A 128 -5.35 9.41 9.62
C SER A 128 -5.53 10.52 8.61
N CYS A 129 -6.79 10.79 8.24
CA CYS A 129 -7.16 11.73 7.18
C CYS A 129 -8.26 12.67 7.68
N SER A 130 -8.20 13.95 7.29
CA SER A 130 -9.24 14.95 7.53
C SER A 130 -9.76 15.49 6.20
N CYS A 131 -11.08 15.70 6.11
CA CYS A 131 -11.74 16.27 4.93
C CYS A 131 -12.03 17.74 5.19
N SER A 132 -11.96 18.60 4.18
CA SER A 132 -12.61 19.91 4.25
C SER A 132 -14.13 19.74 4.10
N ALA A 133 -14.91 20.70 4.60
CA ALA A 133 -16.38 20.69 4.49
C ALA A 133 -16.93 20.69 3.05
N GLN A 134 -16.04 20.81 2.05
CA GLN A 134 -16.36 20.81 0.61
C GLN A 134 -16.41 19.41 -0.01
N CYS A 135 -16.17 18.36 0.78
CA CYS A 135 -16.34 16.97 0.33
C CYS A 135 -17.83 16.58 0.39
N SER A 136 -18.65 17.17 -0.48
CA SER A 136 -20.09 16.88 -0.61
C SER A 136 -20.42 15.93 -1.75
#